data_AF-A0A0C9VME5-F1
#
_entry.id   AF-A0A0C9VME5-F1
#
_cell.length_a   1.000
_cell.length_b   1.000
_cell.length_c   1.000
_cell.angle_alpha   90.00
_cell.angle_beta   90.00
_cell.angle_gamma   90.00
#
_symmetry.space_group_name_H-M   'P 1'
#
loop_
_entity.id
_entity.type
_entity.pdbx_description
1 polymer ?
#
loop_
_entity_poly.entity_id
_entity_poly.type
_entity_poly.pdbx_seq_one_letter_code
_entity_poly.pdbx_strand_id
1 'polypeptide(L)'
;MSTQRSNAASRLRSRLGPLIYDCSETDFSSPERRKEKFRNMIGWSENSKGQWMYSQWRVEVLHRDYDGKRNVKTIFLNPKLMKVLSGIIRGANSVVAMSQDLPSTSGKNTETLDVIWGLDHTTPGMIAAAAVLTRWVASPDNCLKEHGSESGIRWIDDFEDYLDYLIKGLRERKSSVLNIFKEWDRVLFPNAANGLGGRQATPDRDEETREMMGALDKDSEPEGEGGDNDAGNVGPESEDD
;
A
#
# COMPACT_ATOMS: atom_id res chain seq x y z
N MET A 1 -19.25 31.29 1.85
CA MET A 1 -18.97 30.06 2.61
C MET A 1 -17.78 29.36 1.97
N SER A 2 -16.55 29.61 2.45
CA SER A 2 -15.37 28.89 1.94
C SER A 2 -15.28 27.54 2.63
N THR A 3 -15.42 26.47 1.86
CA THR A 3 -15.38 25.10 2.36
C THR A 3 -13.94 24.72 2.66
N GLN A 4 -13.47 25.06 3.87
CA GLN A 4 -12.16 24.63 4.37
C GLN A 4 -12.24 23.17 4.86
N ARG A 5 -12.49 22.23 3.94
CA ARG A 5 -12.29 20.80 4.19
C ARG A 5 -10.95 20.40 3.58
N SER A 6 -9.87 20.66 4.32
CA SER A 6 -8.58 20.06 3.99
C SER A 6 -8.72 18.54 4.15
N ASN A 7 -8.78 17.82 3.04
CA ASN A 7 -8.78 16.36 3.05
C ASN A 7 -7.41 15.83 3.53
N ALA A 8 -7.37 14.60 4.07
CA ALA A 8 -6.13 14.00 4.60
C ALA A 8 -4.99 14.02 3.56
N ALA A 9 -5.32 13.82 2.29
CA ALA A 9 -4.40 13.90 1.17
C ALA A 9 -3.77 15.31 1.01
N SER A 10 -4.56 16.38 1.13
CA SER A 10 -4.02 17.75 1.07
C SER A 10 -3.06 18.04 2.21
N ARG A 11 -3.37 17.59 3.44
CA ARG A 11 -2.47 17.75 4.60
C ARG A 11 -1.18 16.97 4.43
N LEU A 12 -1.28 15.74 3.93
CA LEU A 12 -0.13 14.89 3.64
C LEU A 12 0.80 15.59 2.64
N ARG A 13 0.26 16.16 1.55
CA ARG A 13 1.11 16.86 0.58
C ARG A 13 1.68 18.17 1.12
N SER A 14 0.85 19.07 1.64
CA SER A 14 1.28 20.43 1.95
C SER A 14 2.14 20.53 3.21
N ARG A 15 1.88 19.70 4.23
CA ARG A 15 2.61 19.75 5.50
C ARG A 15 3.66 18.66 5.64
N LEU A 16 3.34 17.43 5.20
CA LEU A 16 4.25 16.30 5.38
C LEU A 16 5.18 16.11 4.19
N GLY A 17 4.77 16.47 2.96
CA GLY A 17 5.57 16.33 1.74
C GLY A 17 7.00 16.86 1.88
N PRO A 18 7.19 18.15 2.25
CA PRO A 18 8.52 18.71 2.49
C PRO A 18 9.34 17.96 3.54
N LEU A 19 8.70 17.50 4.64
CA LEU A 19 9.36 16.75 5.72
C LEU A 19 9.76 15.32 5.30
N ILE A 20 8.92 14.65 4.50
CA ILE A 20 9.16 13.30 3.98
C ILE A 20 10.31 13.33 2.96
N TYR A 21 10.28 14.33 2.08
CA TYR A 21 11.23 14.45 0.98
C TYR A 21 12.51 15.18 1.36
N ASP A 22 12.55 15.79 2.55
CA ASP A 22 13.67 16.61 3.05
C ASP A 22 14.00 17.74 2.08
N CYS A 23 12.98 18.56 1.80
CA CYS A 23 13.09 19.65 0.84
C CYS A 23 12.23 20.86 1.26
N SER A 24 12.23 21.93 0.46
CA SER A 24 11.47 23.14 0.79
C SER A 24 10.00 23.02 0.42
N GLU A 25 9.15 23.79 1.10
CA GLU A 25 7.71 23.89 0.77
C GLU A 25 7.48 24.38 -0.67
N THR A 26 8.41 25.19 -1.19
CA THR A 26 8.34 25.71 -2.56
C THR A 26 8.38 24.61 -3.61
N ASP A 27 9.07 23.49 -3.34
CA ASP A 27 9.09 22.33 -4.24
C ASP A 27 7.71 21.67 -4.40
N PHE A 28 6.86 21.80 -3.38
CA PHE A 28 5.51 21.25 -3.35
C PHE A 28 4.42 22.24 -3.77
N SER A 29 4.78 23.51 -4.00
CA SER A 29 3.85 24.61 -4.24
C SER A 29 3.03 24.49 -5.53
N SER A 30 3.51 23.76 -6.54
CA SER A 30 2.77 23.54 -7.79
C SER A 30 3.01 22.13 -8.38
N PRO A 31 2.08 21.61 -9.20
CA PRO A 31 2.25 20.38 -9.98
C PRO A 31 3.54 20.31 -10.79
N GLU A 32 3.89 21.40 -11.45
CA GLU A 32 5.02 21.51 -12.36
C GLU A 32 6.34 21.37 -11.61
N ARG A 33 6.45 22.04 -10.45
CA ARG A 33 7.63 21.93 -9.57
C ARG A 33 7.80 20.51 -9.03
N ARG A 34 6.70 19.87 -8.63
CA ARG A 34 6.72 18.47 -8.20
C ARG A 34 7.16 17.54 -9.33
N LYS A 35 6.62 17.73 -10.53
CA LYS A 35 7.00 16.95 -11.73
C LYS A 35 8.47 17.14 -12.06
N GLU A 36 8.96 18.37 -12.11
CA GLU A 36 10.35 18.69 -12.43
C GLU A 36 11.31 18.04 -11.44
N LYS A 37 11.01 18.14 -10.14
CA LYS A 37 11.88 17.65 -9.08
C LYS A 37 11.83 16.14 -8.86
N PHE A 38 10.63 15.55 -8.89
CA PHE A 38 10.42 14.21 -8.35
C PHE A 38 10.04 13.14 -9.40
N ARG A 39 9.79 13.49 -10.66
CA ARG A 39 9.30 12.52 -11.68
C ARG A 39 10.12 11.22 -11.73
N ASN A 40 11.45 11.32 -11.73
CA ASN A 40 12.33 10.15 -11.80
C ASN A 40 12.19 9.30 -10.53
N MET A 41 12.15 9.97 -9.37
CA MET A 41 12.04 9.33 -8.07
C MET A 41 10.74 8.52 -7.91
N ILE A 42 9.66 8.98 -8.54
CA ILE A 42 8.35 8.29 -8.53
C ILE A 42 8.14 7.35 -9.73
N GLY A 43 9.18 7.08 -10.53
CA GLY A 43 9.20 6.01 -11.53
C GLY A 43 9.19 6.44 -12.99
N TRP A 44 9.35 7.73 -13.31
CA TRP A 44 9.45 8.19 -14.69
C TRP A 44 10.67 7.57 -15.37
N SER A 45 10.43 6.64 -16.28
CA SER A 45 11.49 5.89 -16.97
C SER A 45 11.02 5.39 -18.33
N GLU A 46 11.98 5.07 -19.18
CA GLU A 46 11.72 4.45 -20.47
C GLU A 46 11.38 2.97 -20.30
N ASN A 47 10.32 2.52 -20.98
CA ASN A 47 9.90 1.13 -21.01
C ASN A 47 10.64 0.34 -22.12
N SER A 48 10.36 -0.96 -22.23
CA SER A 48 10.96 -1.84 -23.24
C SER A 48 10.65 -1.47 -24.70
N LYS A 49 9.67 -0.60 -24.93
CA LYS A 49 9.24 -0.11 -26.25
C LYS A 49 9.79 1.28 -26.58
N GLY A 50 10.69 1.83 -25.75
CA GLY A 50 11.23 3.18 -25.94
C GLY A 50 10.24 4.30 -25.58
N GLN A 51 9.16 3.99 -24.86
CA GLN A 51 8.17 4.97 -24.44
C GLN A 51 8.41 5.35 -22.98
N TRP A 52 8.40 6.65 -22.71
CA TRP A 52 8.52 7.19 -21.36
C TRP A 52 7.19 7.13 -20.62
N MET A 53 7.18 6.50 -19.46
CA MET A 53 6.01 6.37 -18.59
C MET A 53 6.43 6.25 -17.13
N TYR A 54 5.48 6.41 -16.22
CA TYR A 54 5.71 6.06 -14.82
C TYR A 54 5.64 4.55 -14.67
N SER A 55 6.76 3.94 -14.30
CA SER A 55 6.79 2.53 -13.93
C SER A 55 6.13 2.32 -12.57
N GLN A 56 5.43 1.20 -12.44
CA GLN A 56 4.91 0.71 -11.18
C GLN A 56 6.02 0.18 -10.27
N TRP A 57 6.91 -0.67 -10.81
CA TRP A 57 7.90 -1.38 -9.98
C TRP A 57 9.33 -0.83 -10.09
N ARG A 58 9.64 -0.03 -11.12
CA ARG A 58 10.96 0.63 -11.27
C ARG A 58 10.89 2.05 -10.71
N VAL A 59 10.65 2.12 -9.40
CA VAL A 59 10.41 3.37 -8.67
C VAL A 59 11.44 3.52 -7.56
N GLU A 60 12.19 4.62 -7.60
CA GLU A 60 13.24 4.91 -6.61
C GLU A 60 12.67 4.99 -5.19
N VAL A 61 11.56 5.71 -5.01
CA VAL A 61 10.96 5.91 -3.69
C VAL A 61 10.41 4.62 -3.06
N LEU A 62 10.30 3.54 -3.83
CA LEU A 62 9.93 2.24 -3.29
C LEU A 62 11.13 1.48 -2.74
N HIS A 63 12.36 1.77 -3.16
CA HIS A 63 13.54 0.99 -2.81
C HIS A 63 14.45 1.77 -1.85
N ARG A 64 15.04 1.07 -0.87
CA ARG A 64 16.00 1.70 0.07
C ARG A 64 17.25 2.22 -0.64
N ASP A 65 17.79 1.42 -1.55
CA ASP A 65 19.07 1.63 -2.23
C ASP A 65 18.87 1.41 -3.74
N TYR A 66 18.11 2.31 -4.39
CA TYR A 66 17.72 2.11 -5.79
C TYR A 66 18.89 2.34 -6.75
N ASP A 67 19.19 1.33 -7.58
CA ASP A 67 20.25 1.34 -8.59
C ASP A 67 19.70 1.45 -10.03
N GLY A 68 18.43 1.84 -10.19
CA GLY A 68 17.73 1.87 -11.47
C GLY A 68 17.03 0.56 -11.84
N LYS A 69 17.13 -0.49 -11.00
CA LYS A 69 16.49 -1.78 -11.21
C LYS A 69 15.59 -2.17 -10.03
N ARG A 70 14.56 -2.98 -10.33
CA ARG A 70 13.70 -3.56 -9.30
C ARG A 70 14.51 -4.57 -8.47
N ASN A 71 14.46 -4.44 -7.15
CA ASN A 71 15.12 -5.36 -6.24
C ASN A 71 14.17 -5.79 -5.12
N VAL A 72 13.78 -7.07 -5.13
CA VAL A 72 12.84 -7.65 -4.17
C VAL A 72 13.32 -7.60 -2.72
N LYS A 73 14.63 -7.44 -2.48
CA LYS A 73 15.20 -7.34 -1.12
C LYS A 73 15.15 -5.92 -0.55
N THR A 74 15.02 -4.90 -1.40
CA THR A 74 15.04 -3.49 -0.97
C THR A 74 13.74 -2.76 -1.25
N ILE A 75 12.81 -3.38 -1.99
CA ILE A 75 11.48 -2.83 -2.25
C ILE A 75 10.68 -2.68 -0.95
N PHE A 76 9.88 -1.61 -0.89
CA PHE A 76 9.14 -1.14 0.26
C PHE A 76 9.98 -0.80 1.50
N LEU A 77 11.31 -0.73 1.40
CA LEU A 77 12.19 -0.41 2.53
C LEU A 77 12.73 1.02 2.52
N ASN A 78 12.25 1.87 1.61
CA ASN A 78 12.64 3.27 1.60
C ASN A 78 12.09 3.99 2.86
N PRO A 79 12.93 4.70 3.64
CA PRO A 79 12.49 5.40 4.85
C PRO A 79 11.36 6.41 4.63
N LYS A 80 11.24 6.97 3.41
CA LYS A 80 10.16 7.91 3.07
C LYS A 80 8.78 7.27 3.18
N LEU A 81 8.65 5.97 2.90
CA LEU A 81 7.40 5.23 3.05
C LEU A 81 6.96 5.14 4.52
N MET A 82 7.91 4.82 5.41
CA MET A 82 7.66 4.74 6.85
C MET A 82 7.34 6.12 7.42
N LYS A 83 8.00 7.18 6.94
CA LYS A 83 7.68 8.58 7.29
C LYS A 83 6.26 8.96 6.86
N VAL A 84 5.80 8.53 5.68
CA VAL A 84 4.41 8.74 5.25
C VAL A 84 3.45 8.06 6.21
N LEU A 85 3.65 6.78 6.51
CA LEU A 85 2.75 6.07 7.42
C LEU A 85 2.75 6.71 8.81
N SER A 86 3.93 6.97 9.39
CA SER A 86 4.09 7.65 10.68
C SER A 86 3.38 9.01 10.68
N GLY A 87 3.54 9.81 9.62
CA GLY A 87 2.87 11.10 9.50
C GLY A 87 1.35 10.99 9.45
N ILE A 88 0.81 9.92 8.87
CA ILE A 88 -0.64 9.63 8.86
C ILE A 88 -1.11 9.21 10.25
N ILE A 89 -0.43 8.25 10.89
CA ILE A 89 -0.92 7.65 12.14
C ILE A 89 -0.56 8.46 13.38
N ARG A 90 0.54 9.22 13.37
CA ARG A 90 1.08 9.99 14.51
C ARG A 90 1.26 11.49 14.26
N GLY A 91 1.04 11.96 13.04
CA GLY A 91 1.15 13.37 12.69
C GLY A 91 2.59 13.86 12.41
N ALA A 92 2.72 15.14 12.08
CA ALA A 92 3.95 15.73 11.55
C ALA A 92 5.17 15.64 12.49
N ASN A 93 4.95 15.78 13.80
CA ASN A 93 6.04 15.73 14.78
C ASN A 93 6.76 14.37 14.77
N SER A 94 6.05 13.28 14.45
CA SER A 94 6.66 11.96 14.31
C SER A 94 7.62 11.90 13.12
N VAL A 95 7.29 12.57 12.02
CA VAL A 95 8.15 12.65 10.82
C VAL A 95 9.41 13.45 11.12
N VAL A 96 9.27 14.56 11.85
CA VAL A 96 10.41 15.36 12.32
C VAL A 96 11.33 14.52 13.21
N ALA A 97 10.78 13.79 14.17
CA ALA A 97 11.55 12.89 15.03
C ALA A 97 12.30 11.83 14.21
N MET A 98 11.63 11.19 13.25
CA MET A 98 12.27 10.22 12.35
C MET A 98 13.37 10.83 11.47
N SER A 99 13.26 12.09 11.08
CA SER A 99 14.32 12.80 10.34
C SER A 99 15.54 13.12 11.21
N GLN A 100 15.39 13.08 12.54
CA GLN A 100 16.46 13.31 13.52
C GLN A 100 16.97 11.99 14.14
N ASP A 101 16.63 10.84 13.55
CA ASP A 101 16.90 9.50 14.07
C ASP A 101 16.40 9.27 15.51
N LEU A 102 15.37 10.02 15.91
CA LEU A 102 14.67 9.85 17.18
C LEU A 102 13.50 8.87 17.02
N PRO A 103 13.11 8.17 18.10
CA PRO A 103 11.93 7.29 18.07
C PRO A 103 10.69 8.03 17.57
N SER A 104 9.95 7.38 16.68
CA SER A 104 8.72 7.91 16.07
C SER A 104 7.52 7.94 17.03
N THR A 105 7.73 8.18 18.32
CA THR A 105 6.69 8.14 19.35
C THR A 105 5.94 9.47 19.45
N SER A 106 4.61 9.42 19.48
CA SER A 106 3.78 10.58 19.83
C SER A 106 4.10 11.07 21.24
N GLY A 107 4.10 12.39 21.45
CA GLY A 107 4.19 12.96 22.79
C GLY A 107 3.06 12.44 23.69
N LYS A 108 3.34 12.22 24.98
CA LYS A 108 2.47 11.53 25.97
C LYS A 108 1.02 12.03 26.10
N ASN A 109 0.65 13.14 25.45
CA ASN A 109 -0.62 13.84 25.63
C ASN A 109 -1.39 14.06 24.30
N THR A 110 -1.11 13.30 23.25
CA THR A 110 -1.85 13.40 21.97
C THR A 110 -2.43 12.05 21.60
N GLU A 111 -3.75 11.96 21.49
CA GLU A 111 -4.41 10.79 20.90
C GLU A 111 -4.06 10.72 19.42
N THR A 112 -3.21 9.76 19.06
CA THR A 112 -2.82 9.48 17.68
C THR A 112 -3.57 8.25 17.16
N LEU A 113 -3.71 8.11 15.84
CA LEU A 113 -4.51 7.03 15.25
C LEU A 113 -3.97 5.65 15.61
N ASP A 114 -2.66 5.51 15.80
CA ASP A 114 -2.07 4.27 16.29
C ASP A 114 -2.55 3.90 17.69
N VAL A 115 -2.73 4.89 18.59
CA VAL A 115 -3.30 4.66 19.92
C VAL A 115 -4.80 4.40 19.84
N ILE A 116 -5.54 5.23 19.09
CA ILE A 116 -7.00 5.14 18.97
C ILE A 116 -7.44 3.82 18.34
N TRP A 117 -6.71 3.35 17.33
CA TRP A 117 -7.03 2.10 16.62
C TRP A 117 -6.26 0.90 17.15
N GLY A 118 -5.44 1.06 18.20
CA GLY A 118 -4.65 -0.03 18.78
C GLY A 118 -3.71 -0.68 17.78
N LEU A 119 -3.08 0.13 16.90
CA LEU A 119 -2.15 -0.37 15.91
C LEU A 119 -0.85 -0.81 16.61
N ASP A 120 -0.62 -2.11 16.62
CA ASP A 120 0.56 -2.72 17.22
C ASP A 120 1.48 -3.36 16.18
N HIS A 121 1.09 -3.50 14.92
CA HIS A 121 1.97 -4.02 13.88
C HIS A 121 1.63 -3.49 12.49
N THR A 122 2.55 -3.70 11.56
CA THR A 122 2.40 -3.31 10.17
C THR A 122 1.57 -4.32 9.40
N THR A 123 0.56 -3.85 8.68
CA THR A 123 -0.26 -4.68 7.78
C THR A 123 0.14 -4.51 6.31
N PRO A 124 -0.18 -5.46 5.41
CA PRO A 124 0.06 -5.32 3.98
C PRO A 124 -0.57 -4.04 3.40
N GLY A 125 -1.81 -3.74 3.81
CA GLY A 125 -2.54 -2.55 3.37
C GLY A 125 -1.85 -1.24 3.79
N MET A 126 -1.24 -1.20 4.97
CA MET A 126 -0.46 -0.03 5.42
C MET A 126 0.74 0.25 4.50
N ILE A 127 1.49 -0.79 4.13
CA ILE A 127 2.66 -0.67 3.24
C ILE A 127 2.22 -0.27 1.83
N ALA A 128 1.20 -0.94 1.28
CA ALA A 128 0.66 -0.64 -0.05
C ALA A 128 0.13 0.80 -0.12
N ALA A 129 -0.64 1.24 0.89
CA ALA A 129 -1.13 2.60 0.98
C ALA A 129 0.03 3.61 1.09
N ALA A 130 1.04 3.33 1.93
CA ALA A 130 2.20 4.21 2.06
C ALA A 130 3.00 4.32 0.76
N ALA A 131 3.16 3.23 0.00
CA ALA A 131 3.80 3.22 -1.31
C ALA A 131 3.10 4.13 -2.32
N VAL A 132 1.77 4.01 -2.43
CA VAL A 132 0.95 4.84 -3.33
C VAL A 132 0.96 6.29 -2.87
N LEU A 133 0.71 6.55 -1.59
CA LEU A 133 0.65 7.90 -1.03
C LEU A 133 1.99 8.62 -1.14
N THR A 134 3.11 7.94 -0.92
CA THR A 134 4.44 8.54 -1.08
C THR A 134 4.65 9.01 -2.51
N ARG A 135 4.32 8.17 -3.51
CA ARG A 135 4.42 8.52 -4.93
C ARG A 135 3.45 9.64 -5.31
N TRP A 136 2.20 9.57 -4.87
CA TRP A 136 1.18 10.57 -5.17
C TRP A 136 1.51 11.95 -4.60
N VAL A 137 2.07 12.02 -3.38
CA VAL A 137 2.48 13.28 -2.73
C VAL A 137 3.42 14.07 -3.65
N ALA A 138 4.39 13.38 -4.25
CA ALA A 138 5.39 13.96 -5.16
C ALA A 138 4.97 13.99 -6.64
N SER A 139 3.80 13.45 -6.98
CA SER A 139 3.28 13.47 -8.34
C SER A 139 2.75 14.86 -8.75
N PRO A 140 2.64 15.15 -10.06
CA PRO A 140 1.94 16.33 -10.53
C PRO A 140 0.44 16.32 -10.21
N ASP A 141 -0.17 15.17 -9.91
CA ASP A 141 -1.63 15.06 -9.77
C ASP A 141 -2.16 15.91 -8.61
N ASN A 142 -3.14 16.77 -8.87
CA ASN A 142 -3.69 17.65 -7.83
C ASN A 142 -4.52 16.89 -6.80
N CYS A 143 -5.23 15.85 -7.22
CA CYS A 143 -6.09 15.04 -6.36
C CYS A 143 -5.66 13.57 -6.40
N LEU A 144 -5.86 12.84 -5.29
CA LEU A 144 -5.74 11.39 -5.30
C LEU A 144 -7.06 10.83 -5.82
N LYS A 145 -7.01 10.22 -6.99
CA LYS A 145 -8.11 9.51 -7.65
C LYS A 145 -7.56 8.18 -8.16
N GLU A 146 -8.44 7.29 -8.62
CA GLU A 146 -8.05 6.01 -9.21
C GLU A 146 -7.04 6.18 -10.37
N HIS A 147 -7.23 7.21 -11.20
CA HIS A 147 -6.34 7.57 -12.29
C HIS A 147 -5.80 9.00 -12.11
N GLY A 148 -4.48 9.15 -12.20
CA GLY A 148 -3.79 10.44 -12.19
C GLY A 148 -4.02 11.20 -13.48
N SER A 149 -4.66 12.38 -13.40
CA SER A 149 -4.98 13.18 -14.59
C SER A 149 -3.75 13.71 -15.31
N GLU A 150 -2.66 13.99 -14.58
CA GLU A 150 -1.42 14.56 -15.13
C GLU A 150 -0.33 13.50 -15.28
N SER A 151 -0.27 12.55 -14.35
CA SER A 151 0.75 11.50 -14.37
C SER A 151 0.37 10.32 -15.28
N GLY A 152 -0.92 10.05 -15.48
CA GLY A 152 -1.42 8.83 -16.12
C GLY A 152 -1.24 7.57 -15.27
N ILE A 153 -0.85 7.71 -13.99
CA ILE A 153 -0.67 6.57 -13.07
C ILE A 153 -2.05 6.05 -12.66
N ARG A 154 -2.23 4.73 -12.72
CA ARG A 154 -3.41 4.03 -12.17
C ARG A 154 -3.13 3.71 -10.71
N TRP A 155 -3.48 4.65 -9.84
CA TRP A 155 -3.18 4.58 -8.41
C TRP A 155 -3.88 3.42 -7.70
N ILE A 156 -5.08 3.04 -8.15
CA ILE A 156 -5.82 1.91 -7.59
C ILE A 156 -5.17 0.58 -7.97
N ASP A 157 -4.86 0.38 -9.26
CA ASP A 157 -4.12 -0.81 -9.73
C ASP A 157 -2.78 -0.94 -8.99
N ASP A 158 -2.03 0.16 -8.85
CA ASP A 158 -0.77 0.16 -8.13
C ASP A 158 -0.97 -0.25 -6.65
N PHE A 159 -2.05 0.20 -6.01
CA PHE A 159 -2.37 -0.22 -4.63
C PHE A 159 -2.69 -1.72 -4.56
N GLU A 160 -3.57 -2.21 -5.43
CA GLU A 160 -4.03 -3.59 -5.45
C GLU A 160 -2.88 -4.56 -5.75
N ASP A 161 -2.05 -4.25 -6.74
CA ASP A 161 -0.88 -5.07 -7.09
C ASP A 161 0.18 -5.09 -5.98
N TYR A 162 0.40 -3.97 -5.28
CA TYR A 162 1.29 -3.95 -4.11
C TYR A 162 0.72 -4.78 -2.95
N LEU A 163 -0.59 -4.68 -2.74
CA LEU A 163 -1.28 -5.44 -1.70
C LEU A 163 -1.22 -6.94 -2.00
N ASP A 164 -1.53 -7.37 -3.22
CA ASP A 164 -1.43 -8.77 -3.64
C ASP A 164 -0.01 -9.31 -3.50
N TYR A 165 1.00 -8.55 -3.95
CA TYR A 165 2.40 -8.95 -3.78
C TYR A 165 2.77 -9.23 -2.31
N LEU A 166 2.33 -8.37 -1.39
CA LEU A 166 2.60 -8.51 0.04
C LEU A 166 1.82 -9.67 0.66
N ILE A 167 0.53 -9.81 0.35
CA ILE A 167 -0.31 -10.91 0.84
C ILE A 167 0.23 -12.25 0.37
N LYS A 168 0.50 -12.38 -0.93
CA LYS A 168 1.07 -13.60 -1.53
C LYS A 168 2.43 -13.92 -0.92
N GLY A 169 3.27 -12.91 -0.72
CA GLY A 169 4.58 -13.07 -0.09
C GLY A 169 4.51 -13.55 1.36
N LEU A 170 3.55 -13.06 2.15
CA LEU A 170 3.28 -13.55 3.50
C LEU A 170 2.77 -14.99 3.50
N ARG A 171 1.77 -15.29 2.66
CA ARG A 171 1.19 -16.64 2.52
C ARG A 171 2.25 -17.67 2.15
N GLU A 172 3.14 -17.33 1.22
CA GLU A 172 4.23 -18.19 0.75
C GLU A 172 5.50 -18.09 1.61
N ARG A 173 5.46 -17.33 2.72
CA ARG A 173 6.59 -17.10 3.64
C ARG A 173 7.90 -16.70 2.94
N LYS A 174 7.81 -15.82 1.93
CA LYS A 174 9.00 -15.33 1.22
C LYS A 174 9.87 -14.51 2.16
N SER A 175 11.15 -14.87 2.26
CA SER A 175 12.10 -14.22 3.17
C SER A 175 12.23 -12.71 2.94
N SER A 176 12.20 -12.27 1.68
CA SER A 176 12.21 -10.85 1.31
C SER A 176 10.99 -10.10 1.85
N VAL A 177 9.79 -10.70 1.76
CA VAL A 177 8.56 -10.07 2.23
C VAL A 177 8.49 -10.07 3.75
N LEU A 178 8.82 -11.18 4.41
CA LEU A 178 8.93 -11.21 5.88
C LEU A 178 9.91 -10.15 6.41
N ASN A 179 11.02 -9.93 5.71
CA ASN A 179 11.98 -8.89 6.07
C ASN A 179 11.39 -7.47 5.97
N ILE A 180 10.50 -7.22 5.01
CA ILE A 180 9.79 -5.94 4.91
C ILE A 180 9.01 -5.68 6.20
N PHE A 181 8.17 -6.61 6.62
CA PHE A 181 7.38 -6.45 7.84
C PHE A 181 8.26 -6.26 9.08
N LYS A 182 9.33 -7.05 9.22
CA LYS A 182 10.28 -6.89 10.35
C LYS A 182 10.89 -5.48 10.42
N GLU A 183 11.31 -4.93 9.29
CA GLU A 183 11.91 -3.58 9.26
C GLU A 183 10.87 -2.49 9.54
N TRP A 184 9.66 -2.63 9.02
CA TRP A 184 8.58 -1.70 9.31
C TRP A 184 8.18 -1.72 10.79
N ASP A 185 7.99 -2.92 11.36
CA ASP A 185 7.65 -3.08 12.79
C ASP A 185 8.77 -2.55 13.68
N ARG A 186 10.04 -2.80 13.35
CA ARG A 186 11.19 -2.25 14.10
C ARG A 186 11.17 -0.72 14.15
N VAL A 187 10.75 -0.06 13.06
CA VAL A 187 10.78 1.41 12.96
C VAL A 187 9.52 2.05 13.52
N LEU A 188 8.36 1.46 13.25
CA LEU A 188 7.07 2.06 13.58
C LEU A 188 6.46 1.49 14.85
N PHE A 189 6.73 0.24 15.20
CA PHE A 189 6.14 -0.43 16.36
C PHE A 189 7.23 -1.14 17.20
N PRO A 190 8.29 -0.43 17.65
CA PRO A 190 9.46 -1.04 18.28
C PRO A 190 9.15 -1.79 19.59
N ASN A 191 8.00 -1.51 20.21
CA ASN A 191 7.58 -2.10 21.48
C ASN A 191 6.46 -3.14 21.34
N ALA A 192 6.09 -3.50 20.11
CA ALA A 192 5.02 -4.45 19.87
C ALA A 192 5.49 -5.90 20.01
N ALA A 193 4.68 -6.71 20.68
CA ALA A 193 4.94 -8.14 20.86
C ALA A 193 4.62 -8.96 19.59
N ASN A 194 3.72 -8.48 18.74
CA ASN A 194 3.22 -9.24 17.59
C ASN A 194 3.59 -8.52 16.29
N GLY A 195 3.93 -9.28 15.25
CA GLY A 195 4.32 -8.73 13.95
C GLY A 195 4.26 -9.79 12.86
N LEU A 196 3.80 -9.39 11.67
CA LEU A 196 3.59 -10.31 10.53
C LEU A 196 4.92 -10.84 9.93
N GLY A 197 6.04 -10.18 10.25
CA GLY A 197 7.38 -10.66 9.90
C GLY A 197 7.86 -11.85 10.73
N GLY A 198 7.12 -12.22 11.78
CA GLY A 198 7.47 -13.27 12.74
C GLY A 198 7.36 -12.78 14.19
N ARG A 199 7.01 -13.70 15.10
CA ARG A 199 6.71 -13.47 16.53
C ARG A 199 7.80 -12.74 17.34
N GLN A 200 7.36 -11.83 18.21
CA GLN A 200 7.68 -11.83 19.66
C GLN A 200 6.44 -12.28 20.50
N ALA A 201 5.78 -13.35 20.07
CA ALA A 201 4.80 -14.18 20.80
C ALA A 201 3.54 -13.55 21.44
N THR A 202 2.38 -13.75 20.79
CA THR A 202 1.20 -14.49 21.31
C THR A 202 0.48 -15.28 20.18
N PRO A 203 -0.11 -16.48 20.42
CA PRO A 203 -0.57 -17.38 19.35
C PRO A 203 -2.09 -17.34 19.08
N ASP A 204 -2.92 -16.95 20.04
CA ASP A 204 -4.37 -17.21 19.97
C ASP A 204 -5.14 -16.35 18.95
N ARG A 205 -4.79 -15.06 18.81
CA ARG A 205 -5.62 -14.11 18.07
C ARG A 205 -5.44 -14.18 16.54
N ASP A 206 -4.26 -14.62 16.11
CA ASP A 206 -3.91 -14.82 14.69
C ASP A 206 -4.52 -16.10 14.13
N GLU A 207 -4.83 -17.06 14.99
CA GLU A 207 -5.51 -18.30 14.62
C GLU A 207 -6.99 -18.03 14.35
N GLU A 208 -7.67 -17.32 15.25
CA GLU A 208 -9.09 -16.93 15.11
C GLU A 208 -9.35 -16.08 13.85
N THR A 209 -8.48 -15.10 13.56
CA THR A 209 -8.62 -14.26 12.35
C THR A 209 -8.36 -15.06 11.07
N ARG A 210 -7.42 -16.01 11.10
CA ARG A 210 -7.12 -16.90 9.96
C ARG A 210 -8.25 -17.91 9.74
N GLU A 211 -8.84 -18.42 10.82
CA GLU A 211 -10.01 -19.30 10.77
C GLU A 211 -11.21 -18.58 10.15
N MET A 212 -11.48 -17.34 10.56
CA MET A 212 -12.60 -16.58 10.01
C MET A 212 -12.39 -16.22 8.52
N MET A 213 -11.17 -15.86 8.10
CA MET A 213 -10.88 -15.66 6.67
C MET A 213 -10.97 -16.97 5.87
N GLY A 214 -10.51 -18.08 6.44
CA GLY A 214 -10.65 -19.40 5.81
C GLY A 214 -12.09 -19.90 5.72
N ALA A 215 -12.99 -19.39 6.56
CA ALA A 215 -14.42 -19.65 6.47
C ALA A 215 -15.05 -18.89 5.28
N LEU A 216 -14.60 -17.66 5.00
CA LEU A 216 -15.06 -16.87 3.84
C LEU A 216 -14.65 -17.49 2.50
N ASP A 217 -13.43 -18.02 2.38
CA ASP A 217 -12.98 -18.73 1.16
C ASP A 217 -13.81 -20.00 0.87
N LYS A 218 -14.44 -20.58 1.92
CA LYS A 218 -15.32 -21.76 1.80
C LYS A 218 -16.79 -21.40 1.55
N ASP A 219 -17.15 -20.13 1.69
CA ASP A 219 -18.50 -19.60 1.46
C ASP A 219 -18.68 -19.14 0.00
N SER A 220 -18.12 -19.92 -0.93
CA SER A 220 -18.37 -19.74 -2.36
C SER A 220 -19.67 -20.45 -2.72
N GLU A 221 -20.67 -19.73 -3.21
CA GLU A 221 -21.89 -20.36 -3.73
C GLU A 221 -21.53 -21.32 -4.88
N PRO A 222 -22.13 -22.52 -4.95
CA PRO A 222 -21.89 -23.43 -6.05
C PRO A 222 -22.37 -22.82 -7.37
N GLU A 223 -21.43 -22.62 -8.31
CA GLU A 223 -21.76 -22.38 -9.71
C GLU A 223 -22.65 -23.52 -10.21
N GLY A 224 -23.81 -23.17 -10.80
CA GLY A 224 -24.82 -24.13 -11.20
C GLY A 224 -24.29 -25.16 -12.20
N GLU A 225 -24.28 -26.42 -11.80
CA GLU A 225 -24.10 -27.54 -12.71
C GLU A 225 -25.41 -27.83 -13.46
N GLY A 226 -25.30 -27.85 -14.79
CA GLY A 226 -26.39 -28.12 -15.72
C GLY A 226 -26.96 -29.52 -15.55
N GLY A 227 -28.30 -29.59 -15.53
CA GLY A 227 -29.03 -30.83 -15.66
C GLY A 227 -29.21 -31.18 -17.14
N ASP A 228 -28.27 -31.98 -17.66
CA ASP A 228 -28.47 -32.77 -18.87
C ASP A 228 -29.20 -34.05 -18.46
N ASN A 229 -30.44 -34.23 -18.89
CA ASN A 229 -31.20 -35.47 -18.71
C ASN A 229 -31.71 -35.93 -20.09
N ASP A 230 -30.86 -36.68 -20.79
CA ASP A 230 -31.27 -37.56 -21.88
C ASP A 230 -31.42 -38.99 -21.35
N ALA A 231 -32.62 -39.57 -21.48
CA ALA A 231 -32.85 -40.89 -22.06
C ALA A 231 -34.27 -41.43 -21.74
N GLY A 232 -35.11 -41.42 -22.78
CA GLY A 232 -35.81 -42.62 -23.24
C GLY A 232 -36.97 -43.20 -22.42
N ASN A 233 -38.19 -42.97 -22.91
CA ASN A 233 -39.17 -44.07 -22.97
C ASN A 233 -39.87 -44.08 -24.33
N VAL A 234 -39.72 -45.21 -25.02
CA VAL A 234 -40.30 -45.54 -26.32
C VAL A 234 -41.71 -46.10 -26.10
N GLY A 235 -42.67 -45.67 -26.92
CA GLY A 235 -43.95 -46.34 -27.09
C GLY A 235 -44.48 -46.02 -28.50
N PRO A 236 -44.60 -47.00 -29.40
CA PRO A 236 -45.03 -46.78 -30.78
C PRO A 236 -46.55 -46.79 -30.86
N GLU A 237 -47.13 -46.05 -31.80
CA GLU A 237 -48.22 -46.55 -32.64
C GLU A 237 -48.50 -45.57 -33.78
N SER A 238 -48.37 -46.13 -34.98
CA SER A 238 -48.84 -45.64 -36.27
C SER A 238 -50.35 -45.45 -36.28
N GLU A 239 -50.85 -44.48 -37.04
CA GLU A 239 -51.89 -44.70 -38.04
C GLU A 239 -52.03 -43.49 -38.98
N ASP A 240 -52.43 -43.82 -40.20
CA ASP A 240 -52.34 -43.08 -41.45
C ASP A 240 -53.45 -42.02 -41.65
N ASP A 241 -53.24 -41.23 -42.73
CA ASP A 241 -54.11 -40.29 -43.46
C ASP A 241 -54.24 -38.82 -42.99
#